data_AF-A0A352UDX0-F1
#
_entry.id   AF-A0A352UDX0-F1
#
_cell.length_a   1.000
_cell.length_b   1.000
_cell.length_c   1.000
_cell.angle_alpha   90.00
_cell.angle_beta   90.00
_cell.angle_gamma   90.00
#
_symmetry.space_group_name_H-M   'P 1'
#
loop_
_entity.id
_entity.type
_entity.pdbx_description
1 polymer ?
#
loop_
_entity_poly.entity_id
_entity_poly.type
_entity_poly.pdbx_seq_one_letter_code
_entity_poly.pdbx_strand_id
1 'polypeptide(L)'
;MAEPTEPKLEGDVASDKVLQGIGAIRGVATGRARVILDLSEAANFHQGEILVCMMTAPPWTILFPKAEAVVTDTGSVLSQASIASREYGIP
;
A
#
# COMPACT_ATOMS: atom_id res chain seq x y z
N MET A 1 -7.50 32.97 0.45
CA MET A 1 -6.46 31.94 0.65
C MET A 1 -7.09 30.87 1.51
N ALA A 2 -7.47 29.72 0.93
CA ALA A 2 -8.09 28.63 1.68
C ALA A 2 -6.98 27.68 2.14
N GLU A 3 -6.89 27.46 3.44
CA GLU A 3 -6.00 26.46 4.03
C GLU A 3 -6.44 25.05 3.56
N PRO A 4 -5.52 24.17 3.13
CA PRO A 4 -5.87 22.78 2.88
C PRO A 4 -6.27 22.15 4.21
N THR A 5 -7.55 21.77 4.33
CA THR A 5 -8.05 21.02 5.48
C THR A 5 -7.38 19.65 5.49
N GLU A 6 -6.46 19.42 6.43
CA GLU A 6 -5.91 18.11 6.70
C GLU A 6 -7.05 17.15 7.07
N PRO A 7 -7.20 16.00 6.40
CA PRO A 7 -8.19 15.02 6.82
C PRO A 7 -7.73 14.43 8.16
N LYS A 8 -8.39 14.84 9.24
CA LYS A 8 -8.34 14.14 10.52
C LYS A 8 -8.93 12.75 10.33
N LEU A 9 -8.06 11.74 10.29
CA LEU A 9 -8.41 10.33 10.42
C LEU A 9 -8.84 10.07 11.87
N GLU A 10 -10.03 10.52 12.24
CA GLU A 10 -10.70 10.12 13.48
C GLU A 10 -11.45 8.82 13.18
N GLY A 11 -10.71 7.70 13.21
CA GLY A 11 -11.29 6.37 13.16
C GLY A 11 -11.42 5.84 14.59
N ASP A 12 -12.63 5.43 14.98
CA ASP A 12 -12.89 4.73 16.24
C ASP A 12 -11.89 3.57 16.39
N VAL A 13 -11.01 3.65 17.39
CA VAL A 13 -10.15 2.54 17.81
C VAL A 13 -10.99 1.50 18.56
N ALA A 14 -12.01 0.97 17.88
CA ALA A 14 -12.78 -0.17 18.34
C ALA A 14 -11.85 -1.40 18.32
N SER A 15 -11.45 -1.84 19.51
CA SER A 15 -10.92 -3.12 20.04
C SER A 15 -10.34 -4.23 19.13
N ASP A 16 -10.49 -4.22 17.82
CA ASP A 16 -9.85 -5.13 16.87
C ASP A 16 -8.85 -4.32 16.02
N LYS A 17 -7.56 -4.42 16.36
CA LYS A 17 -6.44 -3.75 15.67
C LYS A 17 -6.15 -4.35 14.28
N VAL A 18 -7.18 -4.77 13.55
CA VAL A 18 -7.08 -5.51 12.29
C VAL A 18 -7.90 -4.79 11.23
N LEU A 19 -7.23 -4.24 10.22
CA LEU A 19 -7.89 -3.75 9.03
C LEU A 19 -8.20 -4.92 8.09
N GLN A 20 -9.39 -4.90 7.50
CA GLN A 20 -9.81 -5.90 6.51
C GLN A 20 -9.95 -5.25 5.14
N GLY A 21 -9.69 -6.03 4.09
CA GLY A 21 -9.73 -5.57 2.71
C GLY A 21 -9.84 -6.72 1.72
N ILE A 22 -9.57 -6.43 0.46
CA ILE A 22 -9.63 -7.40 -0.64
C ILE A 22 -8.24 -7.99 -0.84
N GLY A 23 -8.10 -9.31 -0.68
CA GLY A 23 -6.84 -10.01 -0.95
C GLY A 23 -6.55 -10.13 -2.45
N ALA A 24 -5.35 -9.74 -2.88
CA ALA A 24 -4.90 -9.90 -4.27
C ALA A 24 -4.36 -11.31 -4.54
N ILE A 25 -3.46 -11.78 -3.68
CA ILE A 25 -2.81 -13.09 -3.73
C ILE A 25 -2.71 -13.66 -2.32
N ARG A 26 -2.61 -14.99 -2.20
CA ARG A 26 -2.46 -15.66 -0.91
C ARG A 26 -1.01 -15.52 -0.44
N GLY A 27 -0.80 -14.99 0.75
CA GLY A 27 0.51 -14.88 1.38
C GLY A 27 0.41 -14.22 2.74
N VAL A 28 1.51 -14.25 3.48
CA VAL A 28 1.66 -13.54 4.75
C VAL A 28 3.06 -12.94 4.76
N ALA A 29 3.13 -11.64 5.01
CA ALA A 29 4.38 -10.91 5.14
C ALA A 29 4.36 -10.05 6.40
N THR A 30 5.55 -9.69 6.89
CA THR A 30 5.71 -8.77 8.00
C THR A 30 6.91 -7.89 7.72
N GLY A 31 6.72 -6.59 7.85
CA GLY A 31 7.75 -5.60 7.58
C GLY A 31 7.32 -4.23 8.07
N ARG A 32 8.21 -3.26 7.95
CA ARG A 32 7.88 -1.87 8.27
C ARG A 32 6.86 -1.36 7.24
N ALA A 33 5.68 -0.97 7.71
CA ALA A 33 4.72 -0.27 6.87
C ALA A 33 5.28 1.11 6.51
N ARG A 34 5.40 1.40 5.21
CA ARG A 34 5.84 2.69 4.71
C ARG A 34 4.79 3.26 3.79
N VAL A 35 4.21 4.37 4.23
CA VAL A 35 3.28 5.17 3.43
C VAL A 35 4.10 5.96 2.42
N ILE A 36 3.85 5.74 1.14
CA ILE A 36 4.44 6.46 0.02
C ILE A 36 3.24 7.03 -0.75
N LEU A 37 3.11 8.36 -0.81
CA LEU A 37 1.99 9.01 -1.50
C LEU A 37 2.42 9.52 -2.88
N ASP A 38 3.69 9.86 -3.04
CA ASP A 38 4.29 10.28 -4.31
C ASP A 38 5.58 9.51 -4.64
N LEU A 39 5.85 9.28 -5.92
CA LEU A 39 7.05 8.55 -6.35
C LEU A 39 8.36 9.31 -6.11
N SER A 40 8.32 10.61 -5.86
CA SER A 40 9.49 11.35 -5.37
C SER A 40 9.98 10.83 -4.01
N GLU A 41 9.10 10.20 -3.22
CA GLU A 41 9.43 9.58 -1.94
C GLU A 41 9.97 8.16 -2.10
N ALA A 42 10.03 7.61 -3.33
CA ALA A 42 10.53 6.27 -3.62
C ALA A 42 11.93 5.98 -3.04
N ALA A 43 12.77 7.01 -2.92
CA ALA A 43 14.10 6.91 -2.33
C ALA A 43 14.06 6.49 -0.85
N ASN A 44 12.95 6.77 -0.16
CA ASN A 44 12.72 6.40 1.23
C ASN A 44 12.22 4.96 1.37
N PHE A 45 11.91 4.24 0.29
CA PHE A 45 11.43 2.85 0.35
C PHE A 45 12.59 1.86 0.24
N HIS A 46 12.71 1.00 1.26
CA HIS A 46 13.80 0.05 1.40
C HIS A 46 13.33 -1.39 1.18
N GLN A 47 14.30 -2.28 0.95
CA GLN A 47 14.04 -3.71 0.81
C GLN A 47 13.42 -4.26 2.10
N GLY A 48 12.41 -5.12 1.97
CA GLY A 48 11.80 -5.80 3.11
C GLY A 48 10.58 -5.06 3.69
N GLU A 49 10.18 -3.94 3.10
CA GLU A 49 9.13 -3.07 3.62
C GLU A 49 7.76 -3.36 3.00
N ILE A 50 6.70 -2.95 3.69
CA ILE A 50 5.33 -3.03 3.19
C ILE A 50 4.98 -1.68 2.57
N LEU A 51 4.70 -1.68 1.26
CA LEU A 51 4.29 -0.49 0.54
C LEU A 51 2.82 -0.17 0.88
N VAL A 52 2.56 1.03 1.38
CA VAL A 52 1.21 1.55 1.60
C VAL A 52 1.02 2.79 0.73
N CYS A 53 0.03 2.78 -0.16
CA CYS A 53 -0.26 3.93 -1.03
C CYS A 53 -1.75 4.02 -1.36
N MET A 54 -2.21 5.16 -1.90
CA MET A 54 -3.63 5.30 -2.23
C MET A 54 -4.05 4.42 -3.42
N MET A 55 -3.22 4.41 -4.46
CA MET A 55 -3.43 3.68 -5.71
C MET A 55 -2.07 3.44 -6.38
N THR A 56 -1.91 2.29 -7.02
CA THR A 56 -0.74 2.01 -7.86
C THR A 56 -1.02 2.39 -9.32
N ALA A 57 -0.04 3.00 -9.96
CA ALA A 57 0.02 3.21 -11.41
C ALA A 57 1.26 2.49 -11.98
N PRO A 58 1.41 2.34 -13.32
CA PRO A 58 2.51 1.55 -13.89
C PRO A 58 3.91 1.95 -13.38
N PRO A 59 4.21 3.24 -13.11
CA PRO A 59 5.49 3.64 -12.54
C PRO A 59 5.80 3.11 -11.12
N TRP A 60 4.80 2.71 -10.34
CA TRP A 60 4.99 2.19 -8.98
C TRP A 60 5.59 0.79 -8.95
N THR A 61 5.53 0.07 -10.07
CA THR A 61 6.09 -1.29 -10.21
C THR A 61 7.59 -1.34 -9.94
N ILE A 62 8.32 -0.22 -10.03
CA ILE A 62 9.73 -0.13 -9.65
C ILE A 62 9.98 -0.39 -8.15
N LEU A 63 8.95 -0.21 -7.31
CA LEU A 63 9.01 -0.45 -5.86
C LEU A 63 8.68 -1.90 -5.49
N PHE A 64 7.95 -2.62 -6.35
CA PHE A 64 7.47 -3.97 -6.07
C PHE A 64 8.60 -4.97 -5.80
N PRO A 65 9.73 -4.97 -6.54
CA PRO A 65 10.85 -5.87 -6.21
C PRO A 65 11.45 -5.68 -4.81
N LYS A 66 11.24 -4.51 -4.18
CA LYS A 66 11.70 -4.21 -2.82
C LYS A 66 10.66 -4.54 -1.75
N ALA A 67 9.40 -4.62 -2.14
CA ALA A 67 8.28 -4.75 -1.22
C ALA A 67 8.07 -6.20 -0.80
N GLU A 68 7.76 -6.40 0.48
CA GLU A 68 7.32 -7.71 1.01
C GLU A 68 5.79 -7.85 0.96
N ALA A 69 5.06 -6.74 0.92
CA ALA A 69 3.62 -6.69 0.70
C ALA A 69 3.18 -5.32 0.19
N VAL A 70 1.96 -5.24 -0.35
CA VAL A 70 1.35 -3.99 -0.82
C VAL A 70 -0.04 -3.82 -0.24
N VAL A 71 -0.32 -2.64 0.32
CA VAL A 71 -1.64 -2.23 0.79
C VAL A 71 -2.05 -0.97 0.03
N THR A 72 -3.25 -0.98 -0.55
CA THR A 72 -3.82 0.20 -1.21
C THR A 72 -5.15 0.62 -0.60
N ASP A 73 -5.42 1.92 -0.51
CA ASP A 73 -6.70 2.44 -0.01
C ASP A 73 -7.87 2.04 -0.89
N THR A 74 -7.63 1.99 -2.20
CA THR A 74 -8.63 1.63 -3.20
C THR A 74 -8.11 0.50 -4.09
N GLY A 75 -9.02 -0.39 -4.48
CA GLY A 75 -8.67 -1.53 -5.31
C GLY A 75 -9.82 -2.52 -5.46
N SER A 76 -9.60 -3.47 -6.36
CA SER A 76 -10.47 -4.63 -6.57
C SER A 76 -9.59 -5.82 -6.93
N VAL A 77 -10.16 -7.03 -6.94
CA VAL A 77 -9.42 -8.25 -7.30
C VAL A 77 -8.81 -8.22 -8.71
N LEU A 78 -9.27 -7.33 -9.60
CA LEU A 78 -8.74 -7.15 -10.98
C LEU A 78 -8.02 -5.79 -11.15
N SER A 79 -7.79 -5.05 -10.07
CA SER A 79 -7.09 -3.77 -10.13
C SER A 79 -5.64 -3.95 -10.53
N GLN A 80 -5.04 -2.86 -11.01
CA GLN A 80 -3.64 -2.87 -11.40
C GLN A 80 -2.71 -3.28 -10.24
N ALA A 81 -2.99 -2.84 -9.01
CA ALA A 81 -2.25 -3.24 -7.81
C ALA A 81 -2.30 -4.76 -7.62
N SER A 82 -3.48 -5.36 -7.76
CA SER A 82 -3.68 -6.79 -7.56
C SER A 82 -3.03 -7.64 -8.66
N ILE A 83 -3.02 -7.15 -9.90
CA ILE A 83 -2.33 -7.81 -11.02
C ILE A 83 -0.82 -7.78 -10.76
N ALA A 84 -0.25 -6.60 -10.49
CA ALA A 84 1.17 -6.47 -10.21
C ALA A 84 1.59 -7.33 -9.02
N SER A 85 0.82 -7.34 -7.92
CA SER A 85 1.14 -8.16 -6.74
C SER A 85 1.26 -9.66 -7.08
N ARG A 86 0.42 -10.16 -7.99
CA ARG A 86 0.50 -11.54 -8.50
C ARG A 86 1.70 -11.77 -9.41
N GLU A 87 2.04 -10.80 -10.26
CA GLU A 87 3.22 -10.88 -11.14
C GLU A 87 4.53 -10.93 -10.36
N TYR A 88 4.62 -10.16 -9.27
CA TYR A 88 5.80 -10.12 -8.40
C TYR A 88 5.77 -11.15 -7.27
N GLY A 89 4.64 -11.86 -7.07
CA GLY A 89 4.49 -12.88 -6.03
C GLY A 89 4.49 -12.32 -4.61
N ILE A 90 4.09 -11.06 -4.43
CA ILE A 90 4.06 -10.38 -3.12
C ILE A 90 2.61 -10.24 -2.63
N PRO A 91 2.34 -10.52 -1.34
CA PRO A 91 1.00 -10.43 -0.76
C PRO A 91 0.38 -9.03 -0.72
#